data_AF-A0A933GAG2-F1
#
_entry.id   AF-A0A933GAG2-F1
#
_cell.length_a   1.000
_cell.length_b   1.000
_cell.length_c   1.000
_cell.angle_alpha   90.00
_cell.angle_beta   90.00
_cell.angle_gamma   90.00
#
_symmetry.space_group_name_H-M   'P 1'
#
loop_
_entity.id
_entity.type
_entity.pdbx_description
1 polymer ?
#
loop_
_entity_poly.entity_id
_entity_poly.type
_entity_poly.pdbx_seq_one_letter_code
_entity_poly.pdbx_strand_id
1 'polypeptide(L)'
;MTTRLTICFLTLAGTYAWAAGGPATRPALEAADYGQLILANDNVAVWWCEAMRKVGRTRPAPREGAAAASLSAAKNEFEAVQIVVRPDKPLAALRCRATDLEGPNGSRIPAGNISLLRVAYVPVTAPTDSLGQAGDWPDPLPPLDGPIDVPAGVNQPIWVLVHVPRDAAASDYLGRIELSANGWSAHVPISLHVWDFALPDKPRTASALGLSMGNAYRYQAAKTSEQHRQLFAKYMQCFADHRISPYNPVPFDPIDIKFVPDAQPPRADVTFDRFDAAMAEAIDRWHITSFNLHLPGMGGGTFHQRHEGQIADFKAGSPQFEALFSSMVRQIESHLRDKGWLDLAYVYWFDEPEPRDYEFVRAGMDRIKKYAPGIRRMLTEQPTEPLFGAVDLWCPILDAFKPDEVRRRQALGEQFWWYICTGPKAPYCTEFIDHPATSLRAWLWQTWQHQVSGILIWETTYWTSGTAFPDSLQDPYRDAMSYVSGYGTPAGTKKPWGNGDGRFIYPPESAAEGATHFVPDGPVSSIRWEMLRDGIEDLDYCYLLTDAHAARGNKDSRIDAPADISARLTSYTFDPAPIYRQRQRVAEMIERIVRER
;
A
#
# COMPACT_ATOMS: atom_id res chain seq x y z
N MET A 1 -47.75 -36.29 -2.30
CA MET A 1 -47.56 -34.96 -1.70
C MET A 1 -46.10 -34.86 -1.30
N THR A 2 -45.35 -34.21 -2.16
CA THR A 2 -43.89 -34.10 -2.19
C THR A 2 -43.59 -32.62 -2.02
N THR A 3 -42.86 -32.24 -0.97
CA THR A 3 -42.22 -30.93 -0.94
C THR A 3 -40.81 -31.08 -0.39
N ARG A 4 -39.86 -30.96 -1.32
CA ARG A 4 -38.41 -30.97 -1.13
C ARG A 4 -37.97 -29.67 -0.47
N LEU A 5 -37.11 -29.75 0.54
CA LEU A 5 -36.24 -28.64 0.94
C LEU A 5 -34.83 -28.96 0.43
N THR A 6 -34.42 -28.25 -0.63
CA THR A 6 -33.10 -28.37 -1.24
C THR A 6 -32.10 -27.60 -0.39
N ILE A 7 -31.13 -28.30 0.20
CA ILE A 7 -29.94 -27.70 0.80
C ILE A 7 -28.99 -27.34 -0.36
N CYS A 8 -28.83 -26.04 -0.63
CA CYS A 8 -27.83 -25.54 -1.57
C CYS A 8 -26.46 -25.53 -0.88
N PHE A 9 -25.56 -26.39 -1.35
CA PHE A 9 -24.12 -26.22 -1.17
C PHE A 9 -23.66 -25.00 -2.00
N LEU A 10 -23.17 -23.95 -1.35
CA LEU A 10 -22.43 -22.87 -2.01
C LEU A 10 -20.94 -23.22 -1.98
N THR A 11 -20.53 -24.06 -2.92
CA THR A 11 -19.16 -24.09 -3.41
C THR A 11 -18.93 -22.83 -4.22
N LEU A 12 -18.12 -21.88 -3.73
CA LEU A 12 -17.56 -20.81 -4.55
C LEU A 12 -16.46 -21.36 -5.45
N ALA A 13 -16.88 -22.21 -6.40
CA ALA A 13 -16.19 -22.46 -7.66
C ALA A 13 -17.10 -21.85 -8.73
N GLY A 14 -17.07 -20.53 -8.85
CA GLY A 14 -17.79 -19.81 -9.90
C GLY A 14 -17.10 -20.04 -11.24
N THR A 15 -17.71 -20.85 -12.11
CA THR A 15 -17.54 -20.68 -13.55
C THR A 15 -18.19 -19.35 -13.92
N TYR A 16 -17.36 -18.34 -14.17
CA TYR A 16 -17.85 -17.05 -14.68
C TYR A 16 -18.43 -17.26 -16.09
N ALA A 17 -19.76 -17.32 -16.18
CA ALA A 17 -20.45 -17.09 -17.43
C ALA A 17 -20.32 -15.60 -17.77
N TRP A 18 -19.62 -15.31 -18.86
CA TRP A 18 -19.43 -13.96 -19.40
C TRP A 18 -20.79 -13.37 -19.77
N ALA A 19 -21.29 -12.43 -18.96
CA ALA A 19 -22.27 -11.46 -19.43
C ALA A 19 -21.51 -10.40 -20.24
N ALA A 20 -21.47 -10.56 -21.56
CA ALA A 20 -21.05 -9.52 -22.48
C ALA A 20 -22.04 -8.34 -22.38
N GLY A 21 -21.57 -7.15 -22.01
CA GLY A 21 -22.47 -5.99 -21.89
C GLY A 21 -21.88 -4.74 -21.24
N GLY A 22 -20.67 -4.34 -21.61
CA GLY A 22 -20.13 -3.00 -21.36
C GLY A 22 -19.16 -2.66 -22.51
N PRO A 23 -18.94 -1.38 -22.88
CA PRO A 23 -17.95 -1.06 -23.90
C PRO A 23 -16.62 -1.65 -23.45
N ALA A 24 -16.02 -2.50 -24.29
CA ALA A 24 -14.73 -3.10 -24.02
C ALA A 24 -13.73 -1.97 -23.79
N THR A 25 -13.41 -1.68 -22.54
CA THR A 25 -12.33 -0.77 -22.18
C THR A 25 -11.05 -1.41 -22.70
N ARG A 26 -10.37 -0.75 -23.64
CA ARG A 26 -9.05 -1.21 -24.10
C ARG A 26 -8.17 -1.41 -22.85
N PRO A 27 -7.44 -2.52 -22.72
CA PRO A 27 -6.63 -2.72 -21.53
C PRO A 27 -5.59 -1.61 -21.41
N ALA A 28 -5.23 -1.27 -20.17
CA ALA A 28 -4.35 -0.13 -19.89
C ALA A 28 -3.00 -0.21 -20.62
N LEU A 29 -2.50 -1.43 -20.87
CA LEU A 29 -1.24 -1.67 -21.56
C LEU A 29 -1.24 -1.22 -23.04
N GLU A 30 -2.41 -1.23 -23.69
CA GLU A 30 -2.56 -0.89 -25.11
C GLU A 30 -2.99 0.57 -25.36
N ALA A 31 -3.27 1.32 -24.29
CA ALA A 31 -3.66 2.72 -24.38
C ALA A 31 -2.52 3.57 -24.97
N ALA A 32 -2.84 4.40 -25.97
CA ALA A 32 -1.91 5.26 -26.69
C ALA A 32 -2.47 6.68 -26.96
N ASP A 33 -3.58 7.01 -26.29
CA ASP A 33 -4.33 8.27 -26.34
C ASP A 33 -3.85 9.29 -25.30
N TYR A 34 -2.64 9.11 -24.75
CA TYR A 34 -2.06 9.97 -23.74
C TYR A 34 -0.57 10.22 -23.97
N GLY A 35 -0.05 11.17 -23.18
CA GLY A 35 1.35 11.58 -23.20
C GLY A 35 1.64 12.63 -24.26
N GLN A 36 2.75 13.34 -24.09
CA GLN A 36 3.12 14.47 -24.95
C GLN A 36 4.60 14.36 -25.34
N LEU A 37 4.87 14.55 -26.64
CA LEU A 37 6.19 14.56 -27.24
C LEU A 37 6.96 15.79 -26.77
N ILE A 38 8.14 15.59 -26.21
CA ILE A 38 9.07 16.66 -25.86
C ILE A 38 9.97 16.97 -27.06
N LEU A 39 10.54 15.93 -27.64
CA LEU A 39 11.40 16.04 -28.82
C LEU A 39 11.44 14.74 -29.62
N ALA A 40 11.76 14.87 -30.90
CA ALA A 40 12.11 13.76 -31.76
C ALA A 40 13.30 14.19 -32.62
N ASN A 41 14.48 13.66 -32.32
CA ASN A 41 15.72 13.97 -33.05
C ASN A 41 16.54 12.69 -33.26
N ASP A 42 17.33 12.64 -34.32
CA ASP A 42 18.31 11.55 -34.56
C ASP A 42 17.74 10.12 -34.44
N ASN A 43 16.47 9.93 -34.81
CA ASN A 43 15.72 8.67 -34.68
C ASN A 43 15.44 8.25 -33.22
N VAL A 44 15.36 9.19 -32.29
CA VAL A 44 14.95 8.97 -30.91
C VAL A 44 13.80 9.91 -30.56
N ALA A 45 12.65 9.33 -30.19
CA ALA A 45 11.54 10.08 -29.62
C ALA A 45 11.69 10.11 -28.09
N VAL A 46 11.56 11.30 -27.51
CA VAL A 46 11.47 11.50 -26.07
C VAL A 46 10.16 12.21 -25.77
N TRP A 47 9.36 11.60 -24.91
CA TRP A 47 8.03 12.08 -24.57
C TRP A 47 7.75 11.85 -23.09
N TRP A 48 6.74 12.51 -22.54
CA TRP A 48 6.39 12.37 -21.13
C TRP A 48 4.92 12.02 -20.93
N CYS A 49 4.59 11.46 -19.77
CA CYS A 49 3.22 11.29 -19.30
C CYS A 49 3.16 11.25 -17.77
N GLU A 50 1.94 11.23 -17.26
CA GLU A 50 1.66 11.18 -15.83
C GLU A 50 2.04 9.83 -15.19
N ALA A 51 2.34 9.83 -13.89
CA ALA A 51 2.74 8.66 -13.12
C ALA A 51 1.75 7.48 -13.19
N MET A 52 0.45 7.78 -13.17
CA MET A 52 -0.64 6.78 -13.21
C MET A 52 -0.80 6.03 -14.56
N ARG A 53 0.10 6.22 -15.54
CA ARG A 53 0.04 5.56 -16.84
C ARG A 53 0.89 4.29 -16.88
N LYS A 54 0.33 3.18 -17.37
CA LYS A 54 1.08 1.95 -17.67
C LYS A 54 1.59 2.02 -19.11
N VAL A 55 2.86 2.42 -19.31
CA VAL A 55 3.45 2.58 -20.64
C VAL A 55 3.74 1.22 -21.27
N GLY A 56 2.99 0.83 -22.30
CA GLY A 56 3.25 -0.40 -23.06
C GLY A 56 4.62 -0.39 -23.75
N ARG A 57 5.30 -1.54 -23.72
CA ARG A 57 6.69 -1.67 -24.17
C ARG A 57 6.92 -1.32 -25.64
N THR A 58 5.95 -1.58 -26.51
CA THR A 58 6.02 -1.34 -27.96
C THR A 58 5.05 -0.27 -28.46
N ARG A 59 4.37 0.44 -27.54
CA ARG A 59 3.44 1.51 -27.90
C ARG A 59 4.16 2.60 -28.72
N PRO A 60 3.51 3.17 -29.75
CA PRO A 60 4.06 4.32 -30.49
C PRO A 60 4.18 5.57 -29.61
N ALA A 61 5.14 6.44 -29.94
CA ALA A 61 5.25 7.76 -29.32
C ALA A 61 4.00 8.62 -29.63
N PRO A 62 3.57 9.50 -28.70
CA PRO A 62 2.49 10.44 -28.94
C PRO A 62 2.89 11.49 -29.99
N ARG A 63 1.88 12.19 -30.52
CA ARG A 63 2.07 13.25 -31.52
C ARG A 63 1.94 14.66 -30.97
N GLU A 64 1.13 14.83 -29.92
CA GLU A 64 0.93 16.13 -29.30
C GLU A 64 2.20 16.57 -28.59
N GLY A 65 2.59 17.83 -28.77
CA GLY A 65 3.84 18.35 -28.22
C GLY A 65 3.66 19.01 -26.85
N ALA A 66 4.71 18.97 -26.02
CA ALA A 66 4.82 19.74 -24.79
C ALA A 66 6.21 20.35 -24.66
N ALA A 67 6.29 21.51 -24.00
CA ALA A 67 7.57 22.18 -23.75
C ALA A 67 8.36 21.56 -22.59
N ALA A 68 7.68 20.93 -21.63
CA ALA A 68 8.27 20.37 -20.42
C ALA A 68 7.39 19.23 -19.88
N ALA A 69 7.99 18.32 -19.12
CA ALA A 69 7.23 17.46 -18.22
C ALA A 69 6.82 18.29 -16.99
N SER A 70 5.54 18.22 -16.62
CA SER A 70 4.95 19.12 -15.63
C SER A 70 4.40 18.36 -14.43
N LEU A 71 4.69 18.85 -13.23
CA LEU A 71 4.17 18.32 -11.97
C LEU A 71 3.82 19.47 -11.01
N SER A 72 2.97 19.17 -10.04
CA SER A 72 2.68 20.07 -8.92
C SER A 72 2.64 19.26 -7.63
N ALA A 73 3.18 19.81 -6.54
CA ALA A 73 3.26 19.14 -5.25
C ALA A 73 3.24 20.16 -4.11
N ALA A 74 2.74 19.75 -2.95
CA ALA A 74 2.88 20.45 -1.70
C ALA A 74 4.31 20.29 -1.15
N LYS A 75 4.65 21.06 -0.14
CA LYS A 75 5.90 20.85 0.60
C LYS A 75 5.79 19.54 1.37
N ASN A 76 6.90 18.81 1.52
CA ASN A 76 6.96 17.49 2.17
C ASN A 76 6.17 16.38 1.44
N GLU A 77 6.02 16.51 0.12
CA GLU A 77 5.30 15.54 -0.72
C GLU A 77 6.23 14.93 -1.77
N PHE A 78 5.90 13.70 -2.16
CA PHE A 78 6.48 13.03 -3.32
C PHE A 78 5.56 13.14 -4.52
N GLU A 79 6.06 13.54 -5.69
CA GLU A 79 5.29 13.51 -6.93
C GLU A 79 6.17 13.03 -8.09
N ALA A 80 5.57 12.29 -9.02
CA ALA A 80 6.29 11.68 -10.12
C ALA A 80 5.69 11.94 -11.51
N VAL A 81 6.56 11.87 -12.51
CA VAL A 81 6.21 11.78 -13.93
C VAL A 81 7.05 10.70 -14.60
N GLN A 82 6.64 10.26 -15.79
CA GLN A 82 7.44 9.35 -16.61
C GLN A 82 8.00 10.09 -17.82
N ILE A 83 9.32 10.07 -17.99
CA ILE A 83 10.01 10.44 -19.23
C ILE A 83 10.32 9.17 -19.99
N VAL A 84 9.88 9.06 -21.24
CA VAL A 84 10.03 7.85 -22.04
C VAL A 84 10.95 8.10 -23.21
N VAL A 85 12.00 7.28 -23.28
CA VAL A 85 12.94 7.24 -24.41
C VAL A 85 12.54 6.08 -25.32
N ARG A 86 12.28 6.37 -26.59
CA ARG A 86 11.93 5.38 -27.62
C ARG A 86 12.78 5.60 -28.87
N PRO A 87 13.86 4.83 -29.06
CA PRO A 87 14.70 4.98 -30.22
C PRO A 87 14.22 4.06 -31.37
N ASP A 88 14.30 4.50 -32.62
CA ASP A 88 14.00 3.66 -33.80
C ASP A 88 15.19 2.79 -34.21
N LYS A 89 16.38 3.04 -33.64
CA LYS A 89 17.59 2.21 -33.72
C LYS A 89 18.06 1.85 -32.30
N PRO A 90 18.82 0.77 -32.09
CA PRO A 90 19.32 0.46 -30.75
C PRO A 90 20.15 1.63 -30.18
N LEU A 91 19.84 2.05 -28.96
CA LEU A 91 20.51 3.12 -28.25
C LEU A 91 21.34 2.52 -27.12
N ALA A 92 22.67 2.58 -27.23
CA ALA A 92 23.58 1.97 -26.28
C ALA A 92 24.02 2.94 -25.18
N ALA A 93 24.14 2.42 -23.96
CA ALA A 93 24.64 3.11 -22.78
C ALA A 93 23.91 4.43 -22.43
N LEU A 94 22.57 4.42 -22.49
CA LEU A 94 21.73 5.52 -22.01
C LEU A 94 21.97 5.74 -20.51
N ARG A 95 22.28 6.99 -20.15
CA ARG A 95 22.43 7.50 -18.79
C ARG A 95 21.51 8.70 -18.61
N CYS A 96 21.05 8.87 -17.38
CA CYS A 96 20.16 9.95 -17.01
C CYS A 96 20.72 10.69 -15.80
N ARG A 97 20.57 12.01 -15.78
CA ARG A 97 20.97 12.84 -14.64
C ARG A 97 19.96 13.96 -14.44
N ALA A 98 19.52 14.16 -13.21
CA ALA A 98 18.70 15.32 -12.86
C ALA A 98 19.61 16.53 -12.56
N THR A 99 19.12 17.71 -12.93
CA THR A 99 19.66 18.98 -12.45
C THR A 99 18.86 19.45 -11.24
N ASP A 100 19.33 20.49 -10.57
CA ASP A 100 18.52 21.15 -9.56
C ASP A 100 17.27 21.76 -10.19
N LEU A 101 16.21 21.89 -9.39
CA LEU A 101 15.07 22.71 -9.76
C LEU A 101 15.32 24.11 -9.20
N GLU A 102 15.38 25.09 -10.08
CA GLU A 102 15.65 26.49 -9.78
C GLU A 102 14.33 27.28 -9.77
N GLY A 103 14.07 27.96 -8.67
CA GLY A 103 12.93 28.87 -8.49
C GLY A 103 13.37 30.34 -8.54
N PRO A 104 12.42 31.28 -8.44
CA PRO A 104 12.72 32.70 -8.37
C PRO A 104 13.51 33.04 -7.10
N ASN A 105 14.14 34.21 -7.11
CA ASN A 105 14.89 34.76 -5.97
C ASN A 105 16.00 33.83 -5.42
N GLY A 106 16.51 32.91 -6.24
CA GLY A 106 17.58 31.98 -5.87
C GLY A 106 17.11 30.78 -5.05
N SER A 107 15.80 30.56 -4.91
CA SER A 107 15.26 29.33 -4.31
C SER A 107 15.66 28.12 -5.14
N ARG A 108 15.98 27.00 -4.47
CA ARG A 108 16.47 25.79 -5.14
C ARG A 108 15.98 24.54 -4.43
N ILE A 109 15.55 23.55 -5.20
CA ILE A 109 15.39 22.16 -4.75
C ILE A 109 16.57 21.37 -5.33
N PRO A 110 17.46 20.83 -4.49
CA PRO A 110 18.65 20.12 -4.97
C PRO A 110 18.32 18.89 -5.82
N ALA A 111 19.16 18.56 -6.80
CA ALA A 111 19.01 17.35 -7.61
C ALA A 111 18.97 16.05 -6.78
N GLY A 112 19.52 16.05 -5.57
CA GLY A 112 19.45 14.92 -4.63
C GLY A 112 18.04 14.63 -4.11
N ASN A 113 17.09 15.53 -4.31
CA ASN A 113 15.66 15.32 -4.06
C ASN A 113 14.93 14.70 -5.26
N ILE A 114 15.64 14.37 -6.34
CA ILE A 114 15.09 13.78 -7.55
C ILE A 114 15.68 12.40 -7.75
N SER A 115 14.84 11.38 -7.60
CA SER A 115 15.19 9.99 -7.88
C SER A 115 14.86 9.66 -9.33
N LEU A 116 15.82 9.08 -10.04
CA LEU A 116 15.63 8.55 -11.39
C LEU A 116 15.58 7.02 -11.30
N LEU A 117 14.40 6.46 -11.53
CA LEU A 117 14.17 5.02 -11.46
C LEU A 117 13.87 4.49 -12.85
N ARG A 118 14.42 3.32 -13.18
CA ARG A 118 14.09 2.63 -14.42
C ARG A 118 12.75 1.94 -14.23
N VAL A 119 11.79 2.20 -15.11
CA VAL A 119 10.58 1.37 -15.16
C VAL A 119 10.92 0.03 -15.79
N ALA A 120 10.99 -1.01 -14.97
CA ALA A 120 11.18 -2.38 -15.40
C ALA A 120 9.84 -3.01 -15.80
N TYR A 121 9.91 -4.09 -16.60
CA TYR A 121 8.73 -4.81 -17.08
C TYR A 121 8.75 -6.23 -16.56
N VAL A 122 7.59 -6.71 -16.11
CA VAL A 122 7.37 -8.09 -15.65
C VAL A 122 6.42 -8.79 -16.63
N PRO A 123 6.74 -10.01 -17.09
CA PRO A 123 5.88 -10.73 -18.01
C PRO A 123 4.64 -11.27 -17.29
N VAL A 124 3.47 -10.92 -17.83
CA VAL A 124 2.18 -11.51 -17.48
C VAL A 124 1.83 -12.53 -18.56
N THR A 125 1.73 -13.80 -18.17
CA THR A 125 1.41 -14.91 -19.08
C THR A 125 -0.07 -15.28 -19.01
N ALA A 126 -0.65 -15.28 -17.81
CA ALA A 126 -2.06 -15.47 -17.55
C ALA A 126 -2.65 -14.19 -16.94
N PRO A 127 -3.61 -13.53 -17.60
CA PRO A 127 -4.28 -12.36 -17.04
C PRO A 127 -4.99 -12.70 -15.72
N THR A 128 -5.02 -11.74 -14.80
CA THR A 128 -5.71 -11.88 -13.51
C THR A 128 -7.23 -12.01 -13.69
N ASP A 129 -7.80 -11.20 -14.57
CA ASP A 129 -9.23 -11.10 -14.92
C ASP A 129 -9.44 -10.31 -16.23
N SER A 130 -10.66 -9.79 -16.44
CA SER A 130 -11.07 -9.06 -17.65
C SER A 130 -10.43 -7.68 -17.85
N LEU A 131 -9.78 -7.08 -16.83
CA LEU A 131 -9.04 -5.82 -17.00
C LEU A 131 -7.57 -6.07 -17.41
N GLY A 132 -7.08 -7.28 -17.16
CA GLY A 132 -5.72 -7.69 -17.51
C GLY A 132 -5.58 -8.27 -18.92
N GLN A 133 -4.33 -8.34 -19.37
CA GLN A 133 -3.95 -9.05 -20.59
C GLN A 133 -2.54 -9.62 -20.46
N ALA A 134 -2.23 -10.62 -21.29
CA ALA A 134 -0.88 -11.11 -21.42
C ALA A 134 0.02 -10.04 -22.07
N GLY A 135 1.27 -9.95 -21.61
CA GLY A 135 2.25 -8.98 -22.10
C GLY A 135 3.27 -8.59 -21.03
N ASP A 136 4.22 -7.76 -21.43
CA ASP A 136 5.21 -7.16 -20.54
C ASP A 136 4.59 -5.93 -19.86
N TRP A 137 4.30 -6.02 -18.56
CA TRP A 137 3.68 -4.93 -17.80
C TRP A 137 4.73 -4.12 -17.02
N PRO A 138 4.70 -2.79 -17.09
CA PRO A 138 5.60 -1.95 -16.30
C PRO A 138 5.15 -1.95 -14.83
N ASP A 139 6.06 -2.25 -13.91
CA ASP A 139 5.75 -2.16 -12.48
C ASP A 139 6.95 -1.88 -11.57
N PRO A 140 8.04 -2.68 -11.56
CA PRO A 140 9.15 -2.45 -10.64
C PRO A 140 9.91 -1.17 -11.04
N LEU A 141 10.42 -0.46 -10.04
CA LEU A 141 11.14 0.81 -10.18
C LEU A 141 12.57 0.72 -9.62
N PRO A 142 13.45 -0.15 -10.15
CA PRO A 142 14.85 -0.20 -9.71
C PRO A 142 15.56 1.14 -9.97
N PRO A 143 16.49 1.55 -9.09
CA PRO A 143 17.33 2.73 -9.32
C PRO A 143 18.06 2.69 -10.67
N LEU A 144 18.18 3.84 -11.34
CA LEU A 144 18.92 4.00 -12.59
C LEU A 144 20.33 4.55 -12.33
N ASP A 145 21.17 3.77 -11.65
CA ASP A 145 22.53 4.20 -11.24
C ASP A 145 23.59 3.99 -12.33
N GLY A 146 23.26 3.20 -13.36
CA GLY A 146 24.17 2.76 -14.41
C GLY A 146 23.66 3.01 -15.82
N PRO A 147 24.53 2.83 -16.84
CA PRO A 147 24.10 2.89 -18.22
C PRO A 147 23.18 1.71 -18.56
N ILE A 148 22.16 1.95 -19.38
CA ILE A 148 21.27 0.89 -19.89
C ILE A 148 21.19 0.94 -21.42
N ASP A 149 21.00 -0.21 -22.04
CA ASP A 149 20.76 -0.29 -23.48
C ASP A 149 19.25 -0.29 -23.75
N VAL A 150 18.82 0.48 -24.74
CA VAL A 150 17.41 0.57 -25.17
C VAL A 150 17.29 0.00 -26.60
N PRO A 151 16.58 -1.12 -26.80
CA PRO A 151 16.37 -1.69 -28.12
C PRO A 151 15.57 -0.77 -29.05
N ALA A 152 15.75 -0.95 -30.36
CA ALA A 152 14.95 -0.27 -31.37
C ALA A 152 13.45 -0.57 -31.20
N GLY A 153 12.63 0.47 -31.31
CA GLY A 153 11.17 0.40 -31.25
C GLY A 153 10.59 0.17 -29.86
N VAL A 154 11.42 0.11 -28.81
CA VAL A 154 11.02 -0.18 -27.44
C VAL A 154 10.99 1.10 -26.60
N ASN A 155 9.94 1.26 -25.80
CA ASN A 155 9.84 2.30 -24.79
C ASN A 155 10.66 1.92 -23.55
N GLN A 156 11.56 2.80 -23.14
CA GLN A 156 12.16 2.79 -21.81
C GLN A 156 11.68 4.01 -21.02
N PRO A 157 10.66 3.83 -20.16
CA PRO A 157 10.25 4.88 -19.23
C PRO A 157 11.28 5.02 -18.10
N ILE A 158 11.52 6.26 -17.71
CA ILE A 158 12.29 6.69 -16.56
C ILE A 158 11.29 7.39 -15.65
N TRP A 159 11.09 6.81 -14.47
CA TRP A 159 10.27 7.39 -13.42
C TRP A 159 11.09 8.48 -12.72
N VAL A 160 10.63 9.73 -12.85
CA VAL A 160 11.24 10.90 -12.25
C VAL A 160 10.44 11.24 -11.01
N LEU A 161 10.93 10.84 -9.84
CA LEU A 161 10.28 11.05 -8.55
C LEU A 161 10.93 12.24 -7.84
N VAL A 162 10.15 13.26 -7.50
CA VAL A 162 10.60 14.45 -6.79
C VAL A 162 10.04 14.43 -5.37
N HIS A 163 10.91 14.51 -4.37
CA HIS A 163 10.53 14.80 -2.99
C HIS A 163 10.72 16.28 -2.69
N VAL A 164 9.64 17.03 -2.57
CA VAL A 164 9.70 18.46 -2.25
C VAL A 164 10.05 18.66 -0.78
N PRO A 165 11.17 19.31 -0.42
CA PRO A 165 11.51 19.58 0.98
C PRO A 165 10.39 20.32 1.72
N ARG A 166 10.23 20.01 3.01
CA ARG A 166 9.22 20.64 3.88
C ARG A 166 9.34 22.17 3.93
N ASP A 167 10.56 22.68 3.84
CA ASP A 167 10.92 24.09 3.91
C ASP A 167 11.13 24.75 2.53
N ALA A 168 10.82 24.05 1.43
CA ALA A 168 10.87 24.62 0.10
C ALA A 168 9.97 25.87 -0.02
N ALA A 169 10.43 26.88 -0.75
CA ALA A 169 9.62 28.05 -1.04
C ALA A 169 8.47 27.66 -1.96
N ALA A 170 7.28 28.23 -1.73
CA ALA A 170 6.16 28.05 -2.66
C ALA A 170 6.41 28.89 -3.92
N SER A 171 6.51 28.22 -5.07
CA SER A 171 6.76 28.84 -6.36
C SER A 171 6.74 27.81 -7.49
N ASP A 172 6.79 28.29 -8.73
CA ASP A 172 7.24 27.50 -9.86
C ASP A 172 8.78 27.36 -9.86
N TYR A 173 9.24 26.16 -10.16
CA TYR A 173 10.63 25.77 -10.30
C TYR A 173 10.86 25.14 -11.68
N LEU A 174 12.02 25.42 -12.27
CA LEU A 174 12.44 24.87 -13.56
C LEU A 174 13.73 24.08 -13.40
N GLY A 175 13.80 22.94 -14.08
CA GLY A 175 15.02 22.16 -14.18
C GLY A 175 15.01 21.32 -15.44
N ARG A 176 15.88 20.32 -15.50
CA ARG A 176 15.94 19.38 -16.62
C ARG A 176 16.47 18.02 -16.22
N ILE A 177 16.04 16.99 -16.96
CA ILE A 177 16.70 15.69 -17.01
C ILE A 177 17.63 15.68 -18.22
N GLU A 178 18.90 15.42 -17.95
CA GLU A 178 19.96 15.28 -18.94
C GLU A 178 20.04 13.81 -19.35
N LEU A 179 19.84 13.54 -20.63
CA LEU A 179 19.92 12.21 -21.24
C LEU A 179 21.16 12.13 -22.13
N SER A 180 21.95 11.09 -21.97
CA SER A 180 23.14 10.86 -22.79
C SER A 180 23.30 9.39 -23.12
N ALA A 181 23.64 9.08 -24.35
CA ALA A 181 23.95 7.74 -24.85
C ALA A 181 25.11 7.83 -25.86
N ASN A 182 25.57 6.69 -26.37
CA ASN A 182 26.64 6.68 -27.37
C ASN A 182 26.21 7.42 -28.65
N GLY A 183 26.79 8.60 -28.89
CA GLY A 183 26.51 9.41 -30.08
C GLY A 183 25.18 10.16 -30.06
N TRP A 184 24.50 10.25 -28.92
CA TRP A 184 23.22 10.95 -28.77
C TRP A 184 23.10 11.61 -27.40
N SER A 185 22.48 12.78 -27.34
CA SER A 185 22.15 13.45 -26.09
C SER A 185 20.90 14.31 -26.24
N ALA A 186 20.15 14.45 -25.16
CA ALA A 186 18.99 15.33 -25.11
C ALA A 186 18.80 15.91 -23.71
N HIS A 187 18.02 16.98 -23.63
CA HIS A 187 17.59 17.56 -22.37
C HIS A 187 16.07 17.59 -22.36
N VAL A 188 15.46 17.13 -21.27
CA VAL A 188 14.01 17.17 -21.05
C VAL A 188 13.73 18.20 -19.98
N PRO A 189 13.10 19.34 -20.31
CA PRO A 189 12.72 20.34 -19.32
C PRO A 189 11.70 19.77 -18.32
N ILE A 190 11.86 20.13 -17.05
CA ILE A 190 10.95 19.83 -15.94
C ILE A 190 10.39 21.14 -15.40
N SER A 191 9.08 21.20 -15.21
CA SER A 191 8.38 22.28 -14.53
C SER A 191 7.69 21.72 -13.28
N LEU A 192 8.01 22.26 -12.11
CA LEU A 192 7.38 21.90 -10.84
C LEU A 192 6.71 23.13 -10.22
N HIS A 193 5.41 23.04 -9.93
CA HIS A 193 4.73 24.00 -9.07
C HIS A 193 4.73 23.51 -7.61
N VAL A 194 5.24 24.30 -6.67
CA VAL A 194 5.21 24.02 -5.24
C VAL A 194 4.12 24.85 -4.56
N TRP A 195 3.10 24.18 -4.01
CA TRP A 195 1.99 24.81 -3.28
C TRP A 195 2.43 25.37 -1.92
N ASP A 196 1.77 26.43 -1.45
CA ASP A 196 2.08 27.11 -0.19
C ASP A 196 1.47 26.46 1.06
N PHE A 197 1.59 25.15 1.15
CA PHE A 197 1.32 24.39 2.37
C PHE A 197 2.21 23.14 2.41
N ALA A 198 2.36 22.58 3.61
CA ALA A 198 3.14 21.36 3.81
C ALA A 198 2.22 20.22 4.25
N LEU A 199 2.47 19.03 3.69
CA LEU A 199 1.87 17.81 4.22
C LEU A 199 2.42 17.51 5.62
N PRO A 200 1.62 16.89 6.50
CA PRO A 200 2.11 16.43 7.79
C PRO A 200 3.15 15.32 7.58
N ASP A 201 4.08 15.18 8.52
CA ASP A 201 5.07 14.08 8.48
C ASP A 201 4.38 12.73 8.76
N LYS A 202 3.38 12.76 9.65
CA LYS A 202 2.50 11.62 9.93
C LYS A 202 1.20 11.75 9.13
N PRO A 203 0.88 10.79 8.23
CA PRO A 203 -0.39 10.79 7.52
C PRO A 203 -1.54 10.51 8.48
N ARG A 204 -2.74 11.00 8.14
CA ARG A 204 -3.94 10.76 8.96
C ARG A 204 -4.64 9.45 8.69
N THR A 205 -4.54 8.97 7.47
CA THR A 205 -5.10 7.67 7.08
C THR A 205 -4.29 6.57 7.73
N ALA A 206 -4.93 5.73 8.54
CA ALA A 206 -4.26 4.59 9.12
C ALA A 206 -3.94 3.54 8.05
N SER A 207 -2.86 2.81 8.23
CA SER A 207 -2.48 1.74 7.32
C SER A 207 -1.94 0.56 8.12
N ALA A 208 -2.21 -0.64 7.64
CA ALA A 208 -1.79 -1.88 8.25
C ALA A 208 -1.42 -2.87 7.13
N LEU A 209 -0.15 -2.92 6.77
CA LEU A 209 0.31 -3.77 5.68
C LEU A 209 1.20 -4.91 6.19
N GLY A 210 1.01 -6.11 5.65
CA GLY A 210 1.92 -7.22 5.95
C GLY A 210 3.34 -6.92 5.46
N LEU A 211 4.32 -7.24 6.31
CA LEU A 211 5.75 -7.14 6.00
C LEU A 211 6.45 -8.39 6.50
N SER A 212 6.42 -9.45 5.70
CA SER A 212 7.14 -10.69 6.02
C SER A 212 8.62 -10.55 5.67
N MET A 213 9.41 -10.11 6.67
CA MET A 213 10.86 -10.04 6.53
C MET A 213 11.52 -11.40 6.30
N GLY A 214 10.84 -12.52 6.61
CA GLY A 214 11.33 -13.86 6.33
C GLY A 214 11.66 -14.07 4.85
N ASN A 215 10.86 -13.52 3.94
CA ASN A 215 11.17 -13.56 2.51
C ASN A 215 12.37 -12.66 2.16
N ALA A 216 12.42 -11.44 2.67
CA ALA A 216 13.57 -10.55 2.48
C ALA A 216 14.88 -11.23 2.92
N TYR A 217 14.91 -11.88 4.09
CA TYR A 217 16.08 -12.60 4.58
C TYR A 217 16.50 -13.76 3.69
N ARG A 218 15.53 -14.49 3.11
CA ARG A 218 15.80 -15.61 2.18
C ARG A 218 16.40 -15.12 0.86
N TYR A 219 15.81 -14.09 0.25
CA TYR A 219 16.28 -13.57 -1.03
C TYR A 219 17.62 -12.86 -0.90
N GLN A 220 17.84 -12.12 0.18
CA GLN A 220 19.06 -11.32 0.38
C GLN A 220 20.11 -12.00 1.26
N ALA A 221 19.93 -13.29 1.55
CA ALA A 221 20.81 -14.12 2.38
C ALA A 221 21.23 -13.48 3.71
N ALA A 222 20.30 -12.82 4.40
CA ALA A 222 20.51 -12.29 5.74
C ALA A 222 20.36 -13.41 6.78
N LYS A 223 21.45 -13.73 7.50
CA LYS A 223 21.55 -14.91 8.38
C LYS A 223 21.70 -14.57 9.86
N THR A 224 22.23 -13.39 10.18
CA THR A 224 22.48 -12.98 11.57
C THR A 224 21.44 -11.97 12.04
N SER A 225 21.21 -11.88 13.35
CA SER A 225 20.29 -10.88 13.93
C SER A 225 20.68 -9.45 13.57
N GLU A 226 21.98 -9.16 13.40
CA GLU A 226 22.45 -7.85 12.98
C GLU A 226 22.07 -7.55 11.53
N GLN A 227 22.27 -8.52 10.62
CA GLN A 227 21.83 -8.39 9.24
C GLN A 227 20.31 -8.25 9.14
N HIS A 228 19.55 -8.95 9.99
CA HIS A 228 18.09 -8.82 10.06
C HIS A 228 17.66 -7.41 10.47
N ARG A 229 18.26 -6.84 11.52
CA ARG A 229 17.98 -5.47 11.95
C ARG A 229 18.40 -4.43 10.91
N GLN A 230 19.57 -4.60 10.30
CA GLN A 230 20.05 -3.73 9.23
C GLN A 230 19.07 -3.73 8.05
N LEU A 231 18.61 -4.91 7.63
CA LEU A 231 17.67 -5.02 6.52
C LEU A 231 16.30 -4.46 6.89
N PHE A 232 15.78 -4.79 8.08
CA PHE A 232 14.50 -4.26 8.55
C PHE A 232 14.48 -2.73 8.56
N ALA A 233 15.55 -2.07 8.99
CA ALA A 233 15.63 -0.60 8.95
C ALA A 233 15.51 -0.03 7.52
N LYS A 234 16.04 -0.73 6.50
CA LYS A 234 15.88 -0.32 5.08
C LYS A 234 14.45 -0.49 4.58
N TYR A 235 13.77 -1.55 5.01
CA TYR A 235 12.37 -1.78 4.68
C TYR A 235 11.46 -0.78 5.41
N MET A 236 11.73 -0.49 6.68
CA MET A 236 11.01 0.53 7.44
C MET A 236 11.20 1.92 6.85
N GLN A 237 12.40 2.26 6.35
CA GLN A 237 12.60 3.51 5.60
C GLN A 237 11.73 3.55 4.35
N CYS A 238 11.69 2.47 3.56
CA CYS A 238 10.80 2.39 2.39
C CYS A 238 9.32 2.58 2.79
N PHE A 239 8.87 1.95 3.87
CA PHE A 239 7.50 2.12 4.38
C PHE A 239 7.22 3.56 4.84
N ALA A 240 8.15 4.19 5.57
CA ALA A 240 8.04 5.56 6.04
C ALA A 240 8.03 6.58 4.88
N ASP A 241 8.91 6.42 3.89
CA ASP A 241 8.94 7.25 2.67
C ASP A 241 7.63 7.12 1.87
N HIS A 242 6.88 6.05 2.07
CA HIS A 242 5.58 5.80 1.44
C HIS A 242 4.39 6.10 2.36
N ARG A 243 4.63 6.68 3.53
CA ARG A 243 3.58 7.05 4.50
C ARG A 243 2.72 5.84 4.92
N ILE A 244 3.34 4.66 5.00
CA ILE A 244 2.65 3.39 5.28
C ILE A 244 3.25 2.72 6.52
N SER A 245 2.40 2.12 7.33
CA SER A 245 2.76 1.36 8.53
C SER A 245 2.57 -0.14 8.30
N PRO A 246 3.55 -0.97 8.70
CA PRO A 246 3.37 -2.41 8.70
C PRO A 246 2.50 -2.85 9.89
N TYR A 247 2.03 -4.10 9.88
CA TYR A 247 1.37 -4.70 11.04
C TYR A 247 2.22 -4.63 12.32
N ASN A 248 3.52 -4.91 12.22
CA ASN A 248 4.41 -4.91 13.37
C ASN A 248 5.66 -4.06 13.08
N PRO A 249 5.73 -2.83 13.60
CA PRO A 249 6.88 -1.95 13.38
C PRO A 249 8.07 -2.25 14.32
N VAL A 250 7.92 -3.13 15.31
CA VAL A 250 8.96 -3.45 16.31
C VAL A 250 9.17 -4.96 16.51
N PRO A 251 9.37 -5.75 15.43
CA PRO A 251 9.35 -7.21 15.50
C PRO A 251 10.47 -7.84 16.35
N PHE A 252 11.54 -7.11 16.63
CA PHE A 252 12.68 -7.60 17.41
C PHE A 252 12.64 -7.23 18.89
N ASP A 253 11.75 -6.31 19.26
CA ASP A 253 11.67 -5.72 20.60
C ASP A 253 10.20 -5.73 21.07
N PRO A 254 9.57 -6.93 21.16
CA PRO A 254 8.19 -7.05 21.62
C PRO A 254 8.08 -6.72 23.12
N ILE A 255 6.84 -6.56 23.60
CA ILE A 255 6.56 -6.45 25.03
C ILE A 255 7.01 -7.75 25.72
N ASP A 256 7.85 -7.63 26.74
CA ASP A 256 8.36 -8.76 27.50
C ASP A 256 7.32 -9.18 28.56
N ILE A 257 6.83 -10.41 28.47
CA ILE A 257 5.75 -10.93 29.32
C ILE A 257 6.20 -12.23 29.97
N LYS A 258 6.20 -12.26 31.30
CA LYS A 258 6.44 -13.47 32.10
C LYS A 258 5.20 -13.83 32.89
N PHE A 259 4.62 -14.98 32.60
CA PHE A 259 3.50 -15.51 33.37
C PHE A 259 3.97 -16.16 34.67
N VAL A 260 3.32 -15.83 35.78
CA VAL A 260 3.59 -16.34 37.13
C VAL A 260 2.33 -17.05 37.65
N PRO A 261 2.07 -18.28 37.19
CA PRO A 261 0.84 -19.01 37.50
C PRO A 261 0.67 -19.34 38.98
N ASP A 262 1.77 -19.53 39.71
CA ASP A 262 1.76 -19.91 41.13
C ASP A 262 1.62 -18.72 42.09
N ALA A 263 1.60 -17.48 41.56
CA ALA A 263 1.33 -16.30 42.37
C ALA A 263 -0.10 -16.32 42.93
N GLN A 264 -0.34 -15.61 44.04
CA GLN A 264 -1.67 -15.45 44.63
C GLN A 264 -2.06 -13.96 44.64
N PRO A 265 -2.94 -13.50 43.72
CA PRO A 265 -3.50 -14.24 42.57
C PRO A 265 -2.48 -14.49 41.43
N PRO A 266 -2.74 -15.44 40.51
CA PRO A 266 -1.93 -15.64 39.31
C PRO A 266 -1.83 -14.35 38.49
N ARG A 267 -0.64 -14.03 37.99
CA ARG A 267 -0.38 -12.74 37.32
C ARG A 267 0.64 -12.85 36.19
N ALA A 268 0.73 -11.80 35.38
CA ALA A 268 1.85 -11.58 34.48
C ALA A 268 2.75 -10.47 35.03
N ASP A 269 4.06 -10.66 34.99
CA ASP A 269 5.03 -9.58 35.16
C ASP A 269 5.37 -9.07 33.74
N VAL A 270 5.03 -7.80 33.46
CA VAL A 270 5.17 -7.20 32.12
C VAL A 270 6.21 -6.08 32.18
N THR A 271 7.18 -6.11 31.27
CA THR A 271 8.22 -5.08 31.15
C THR A 271 8.27 -4.51 29.74
N PHE A 272 8.52 -3.20 29.65
CA PHE A 272 8.38 -2.45 28.40
C PHE A 272 9.68 -1.82 27.89
N ASP A 273 10.80 -1.87 28.63
CA ASP A 273 11.99 -1.03 28.34
C ASP A 273 12.49 -1.11 26.88
N ARG A 274 12.63 -2.31 26.32
CA ARG A 274 13.06 -2.50 24.93
C ARG A 274 11.97 -2.09 23.93
N PHE A 275 10.73 -2.45 24.23
CA PHE A 275 9.56 -2.08 23.44
C PHE A 275 9.39 -0.56 23.37
N ASP A 276 9.58 0.14 24.48
CA ASP A 276 9.44 1.60 24.57
C ASP A 276 10.47 2.32 23.72
N ALA A 277 11.72 1.87 23.77
CA ALA A 277 12.78 2.45 22.93
C ALA A 277 12.48 2.24 21.44
N ALA A 278 12.10 1.02 21.04
CA ALA A 278 11.81 0.70 19.65
C ALA A 278 10.51 1.37 19.14
N MET A 279 9.49 1.45 19.98
CA MET A 279 8.20 2.06 19.61
C MET A 279 8.31 3.58 19.54
N ALA A 280 9.11 4.22 20.40
CA ALA A 280 9.43 5.63 20.26
C ALA A 280 10.12 5.91 18.92
N GLU A 281 11.12 5.11 18.52
CA GLU A 281 11.71 5.23 17.18
C GLU A 281 10.65 5.02 16.08
N ALA A 282 9.78 4.04 16.21
CA ALA A 282 8.73 3.79 15.22
C ALA A 282 7.75 4.95 15.04
N ILE A 283 7.41 5.65 16.13
CA ILE A 283 6.51 6.80 16.08
C ILE A 283 7.25 8.05 15.58
N ASP A 284 8.43 8.34 16.12
CA ASP A 284 9.13 9.60 15.89
C ASP A 284 9.87 9.62 14.55
N ARG A 285 10.41 8.48 14.12
CA ARG A 285 11.22 8.37 12.88
C ARG A 285 10.44 7.75 11.73
N TRP A 286 9.71 6.67 11.99
CA TRP A 286 8.97 5.93 10.94
C TRP A 286 7.52 6.41 10.79
N HIS A 287 7.07 7.35 11.62
CA HIS A 287 5.78 8.01 11.55
C HIS A 287 4.59 7.05 11.47
N ILE A 288 4.65 5.92 12.20
CA ILE A 288 3.60 4.92 12.16
C ILE A 288 2.22 5.50 12.55
N THR A 289 1.20 5.00 11.87
CA THR A 289 -0.20 5.35 12.11
C THR A 289 -0.94 4.32 12.93
N SER A 290 -0.47 3.06 12.91
CA SER A 290 -1.06 1.96 13.66
C SER A 290 -0.06 0.83 13.89
N PHE A 291 -0.37 -0.07 14.83
CA PHE A 291 0.32 -1.35 14.98
C PHE A 291 -0.61 -2.44 15.54
N ASN A 292 -0.42 -3.67 15.05
CA ASN A 292 -1.11 -4.86 15.56
C ASN A 292 -0.46 -5.29 16.88
N LEU A 293 -1.20 -5.13 17.97
CA LEU A 293 -0.81 -5.54 19.31
C LEU A 293 -1.05 -7.04 19.48
N HIS A 294 0.03 -7.81 19.51
CA HIS A 294 -0.04 -9.24 19.84
C HIS A 294 -0.35 -9.43 21.33
N LEU A 295 -1.42 -10.19 21.62
CA LEU A 295 -1.81 -10.57 22.98
C LEU A 295 -1.61 -12.09 23.17
N PRO A 296 -0.54 -12.52 23.85
CA PRO A 296 -0.30 -13.94 24.10
C PRO A 296 -1.49 -14.63 24.78
N GLY A 297 -1.82 -15.83 24.29
CA GLY A 297 -2.87 -16.66 24.86
C GLY A 297 -4.29 -16.41 24.35
N MET A 298 -4.47 -15.51 23.38
CA MET A 298 -5.76 -15.34 22.70
C MET A 298 -6.21 -16.57 21.89
N GLY A 299 -5.27 -17.40 21.45
CA GLY A 299 -5.52 -18.39 20.39
C GLY A 299 -5.48 -17.70 19.04
N GLY A 300 -6.27 -18.19 18.08
CA GLY A 300 -6.42 -17.53 16.79
C GLY A 300 -6.96 -18.46 15.72
N GLY A 301 -7.07 -17.94 14.51
CA GLY A 301 -7.55 -18.72 13.38
C GLY A 301 -7.73 -17.89 12.13
N THR A 302 -8.10 -18.59 11.07
CA THR A 302 -8.58 -18.02 9.81
C THR A 302 -9.91 -18.68 9.44
N PHE A 303 -10.54 -18.28 8.33
CA PHE A 303 -11.65 -19.02 7.70
C PHE A 303 -11.37 -20.53 7.56
N HIS A 304 -10.10 -20.93 7.45
CA HIS A 304 -9.69 -22.31 7.22
C HIS A 304 -9.64 -23.17 8.49
N GLN A 305 -9.08 -22.65 9.58
CA GLN A 305 -8.85 -23.39 10.82
C GLN A 305 -8.68 -22.45 12.02
N ARG A 306 -8.98 -22.97 13.23
CA ARG A 306 -8.78 -22.24 14.49
C ARG A 306 -8.07 -23.07 15.55
N HIS A 307 -7.48 -22.39 16.52
CA HIS A 307 -6.93 -22.98 17.74
C HIS A 307 -7.34 -22.16 18.97
N GLU A 308 -7.58 -22.89 20.07
CA GLU A 308 -8.02 -22.31 21.33
C GLU A 308 -6.91 -21.51 22.02
N GLY A 309 -7.30 -20.50 22.80
CA GLY A 309 -6.39 -19.73 23.63
C GLY A 309 -5.90 -20.50 24.85
N GLN A 310 -4.63 -20.32 25.18
CA GLN A 310 -3.98 -20.95 26.33
C GLN A 310 -2.83 -20.07 26.85
N ILE A 311 -2.72 -19.95 28.18
CA ILE A 311 -1.57 -19.35 28.87
C ILE A 311 -1.03 -20.36 29.86
N ALA A 312 0.28 -20.63 29.81
CA ALA A 312 0.89 -21.75 30.52
C ALA A 312 0.07 -23.05 30.25
N ASP A 313 -0.41 -23.72 31.28
CA ASP A 313 -1.23 -24.95 31.16
C ASP A 313 -2.74 -24.68 31.25
N PHE A 314 -3.16 -23.41 31.28
CA PHE A 314 -4.54 -23.01 31.52
C PHE A 314 -5.22 -22.60 30.23
N LYS A 315 -6.30 -23.30 29.88
CA LYS A 315 -7.14 -22.97 28.72
C LYS A 315 -7.96 -21.72 28.95
N ALA A 316 -8.26 -21.02 27.87
CA ALA A 316 -9.16 -19.88 27.84
C ALA A 316 -10.48 -20.17 28.58
N GLY A 317 -10.92 -19.23 29.42
CA GLY A 317 -12.13 -19.36 30.24
C GLY A 317 -11.94 -20.02 31.62
N SER A 318 -10.79 -20.65 31.91
CA SER A 318 -10.49 -21.12 33.28
C SER A 318 -10.17 -19.95 34.23
N PRO A 319 -10.45 -20.03 35.54
CA PRO A 319 -10.16 -18.94 36.48
C PRO A 319 -8.68 -18.49 36.47
N GLN A 320 -7.75 -19.44 36.36
CA GLN A 320 -6.32 -19.16 36.30
C GLN A 320 -5.92 -18.45 35.02
N PHE A 321 -6.43 -18.89 33.86
CA PHE A 321 -6.22 -18.19 32.59
C PHE A 321 -6.75 -16.76 32.67
N GLU A 322 -7.98 -16.58 33.18
CA GLU A 322 -8.63 -15.26 33.25
C GLU A 322 -7.86 -14.31 34.19
N ALA A 323 -7.28 -14.81 35.28
CA ALA A 323 -6.40 -14.04 36.16
C ALA A 323 -5.10 -13.62 35.44
N LEU A 324 -4.42 -14.55 34.78
CA LEU A 324 -3.18 -14.28 34.03
C LEU A 324 -3.41 -13.29 32.88
N PHE A 325 -4.43 -13.55 32.06
CA PHE A 325 -4.79 -12.72 30.91
C PHE A 325 -5.18 -11.31 31.35
N SER A 326 -6.07 -11.19 32.35
CA SER A 326 -6.50 -9.88 32.85
C SER A 326 -5.36 -9.08 33.46
N SER A 327 -4.45 -9.72 34.19
CA SER A 327 -3.24 -9.07 34.72
C SER A 327 -2.34 -8.54 33.60
N MET A 328 -2.12 -9.31 32.54
CA MET A 328 -1.32 -8.91 31.38
C MET A 328 -1.94 -7.72 30.64
N VAL A 329 -3.19 -7.84 30.17
CA VAL A 329 -3.78 -6.83 29.28
C VAL A 329 -4.07 -5.50 29.99
N ARG A 330 -4.34 -5.51 31.31
CA ARG A 330 -4.49 -4.28 32.10
C ARG A 330 -3.18 -3.50 32.19
N GLN A 331 -2.05 -4.19 32.39
CA GLN A 331 -0.72 -3.55 32.42
C GLN A 331 -0.39 -2.95 31.05
N ILE A 332 -0.62 -3.70 29.97
CA ILE A 332 -0.39 -3.22 28.60
C ILE A 332 -1.26 -2.00 28.27
N GLU A 333 -2.57 -2.06 28.56
CA GLU A 333 -3.48 -0.93 28.29
C GLU A 333 -3.09 0.32 29.10
N SER A 334 -2.80 0.17 30.40
CA SER A 334 -2.37 1.29 31.24
C SER A 334 -1.11 1.92 30.70
N HIS A 335 -0.10 1.10 30.38
CA HIS A 335 1.18 1.58 29.87
C HIS A 335 1.01 2.32 28.54
N LEU A 336 0.31 1.73 27.57
CA LEU A 336 0.06 2.38 26.28
C LEU A 336 -0.75 3.68 26.43
N ARG A 337 -1.67 3.75 27.39
CA ARG A 337 -2.41 4.98 27.71
C ARG A 337 -1.49 6.06 28.29
N ASP A 338 -0.65 5.70 29.26
CA ASP A 338 0.27 6.62 29.92
C ASP A 338 1.31 7.19 28.94
N LYS A 339 1.71 6.39 27.94
CA LYS A 339 2.60 6.81 26.85
C LYS A 339 1.91 7.60 25.74
N GLY A 340 0.57 7.62 25.71
CA GLY A 340 -0.21 8.22 24.61
C GLY A 340 -0.20 7.40 23.32
N TRP A 341 0.11 6.10 23.39
CA TRP A 341 0.23 5.20 22.24
C TRP A 341 -0.99 4.31 22.04
N LEU A 342 -1.95 4.31 22.97
CA LEU A 342 -3.11 3.42 22.94
C LEU A 342 -3.95 3.56 21.65
N ASP A 343 -4.09 4.78 21.11
CA ASP A 343 -4.91 5.03 19.91
C ASP A 343 -4.29 4.46 18.62
N LEU A 344 -2.99 4.12 18.64
CA LEU A 344 -2.28 3.46 17.54
C LEU A 344 -2.48 1.94 17.57
N ALA A 345 -2.76 1.38 18.75
CA ALA A 345 -2.83 -0.05 18.96
C ALA A 345 -4.19 -0.61 18.52
N TYR A 346 -4.16 -1.71 17.79
CA TYR A 346 -5.33 -2.55 17.54
C TYR A 346 -4.97 -4.01 17.73
N VAL A 347 -5.94 -4.83 18.13
CA VAL A 347 -5.76 -6.29 18.20
C VAL A 347 -6.45 -6.92 17.02
N TYR A 348 -5.68 -7.62 16.21
CA TYR A 348 -6.15 -8.45 15.10
C TYR A 348 -5.66 -9.88 15.30
N TRP A 349 -6.55 -10.74 15.83
CA TRP A 349 -6.20 -12.07 16.34
C TRP A 349 -6.93 -13.23 15.64
N PHE A 350 -7.94 -12.92 14.82
CA PHE A 350 -8.68 -13.89 14.02
C PHE A 350 -8.95 -13.28 12.65
N ASP A 351 -8.70 -14.04 11.60
CA ASP A 351 -8.83 -13.61 10.20
C ASP A 351 -10.08 -14.22 9.54
N GLU A 352 -10.98 -13.41 8.99
CA GLU A 352 -12.12 -13.85 8.16
C GLU A 352 -12.94 -15.01 8.78
N PRO A 353 -13.55 -14.83 9.97
CA PRO A 353 -14.32 -15.90 10.59
C PRO A 353 -15.54 -16.29 9.75
N GLU A 354 -15.89 -17.58 9.77
CA GLU A 354 -17.16 -18.05 9.25
C GLU A 354 -18.23 -18.05 10.37
N PRO A 355 -19.54 -18.20 10.05
CA PRO A 355 -20.59 -18.25 11.07
C PRO A 355 -20.36 -19.27 12.21
N ARG A 356 -19.62 -20.36 11.94
CA ARG A 356 -19.22 -21.37 12.95
C ARG A 356 -18.19 -20.86 13.97
N ASP A 357 -17.54 -19.74 13.67
CA ASP A 357 -16.47 -19.14 14.45
C ASP A 357 -16.93 -17.90 15.23
N TYR A 358 -18.08 -17.33 14.90
CA TYR A 358 -18.57 -16.08 15.51
C TYR A 358 -18.71 -16.14 17.03
N GLU A 359 -19.18 -17.26 17.59
CA GLU A 359 -19.26 -17.41 19.05
C GLU A 359 -17.87 -17.38 19.70
N PHE A 360 -16.90 -18.07 19.09
CA PHE A 360 -15.51 -18.10 19.55
C PHE A 360 -14.84 -16.73 19.45
N VAL A 361 -14.98 -16.07 18.31
CA VAL A 361 -14.44 -14.72 18.08
C VAL A 361 -15.07 -13.73 19.05
N ARG A 362 -16.39 -13.73 19.20
CA ARG A 362 -17.08 -12.85 20.15
C ARG A 362 -16.60 -13.07 21.58
N ALA A 363 -16.43 -14.32 22.02
CA ALA A 363 -15.93 -14.62 23.37
C ALA A 363 -14.52 -14.03 23.60
N GLY A 364 -13.63 -14.08 22.60
CA GLY A 364 -12.32 -13.44 22.68
C GLY A 364 -12.41 -11.90 22.69
N MET A 365 -13.23 -11.31 21.83
CA MET A 365 -13.46 -9.86 21.79
C MET A 365 -14.04 -9.33 23.11
N ASP A 366 -15.05 -10.01 23.66
CA ASP A 366 -15.68 -9.66 24.94
C ASP A 366 -14.69 -9.80 26.11
N ARG A 367 -13.76 -10.76 26.05
CA ARG A 367 -12.69 -10.90 27.04
C ARG A 367 -11.75 -9.69 27.02
N ILE A 368 -11.31 -9.25 25.84
CA ILE A 368 -10.50 -8.02 25.72
C ILE A 368 -11.30 -6.84 26.26
N LYS A 369 -12.55 -6.67 25.82
CA LYS A 369 -13.43 -5.58 26.27
C LYS A 369 -13.62 -5.55 27.79
N LYS A 370 -13.72 -6.72 28.44
CA LYS A 370 -13.89 -6.84 29.90
C LYS A 370 -12.67 -6.34 30.68
N TYR A 371 -11.46 -6.58 30.20
CA TYR A 371 -10.24 -6.31 30.98
C TYR A 371 -9.42 -5.12 30.49
N ALA A 372 -9.49 -4.81 29.20
CA ALA A 372 -8.80 -3.70 28.53
C ALA A 372 -9.72 -3.08 27.46
N PRO A 373 -10.82 -2.40 27.86
CA PRO A 373 -11.83 -1.89 26.93
C PRO A 373 -11.31 -0.86 25.93
N GLY A 374 -10.25 -0.13 26.25
CA GLY A 374 -9.63 0.90 25.42
C GLY A 374 -8.71 0.33 24.33
N ILE A 375 -8.32 -0.94 24.40
CA ILE A 375 -7.63 -1.60 23.28
C ILE A 375 -8.65 -1.89 22.18
N ARG A 376 -8.40 -1.32 20.99
CA ARG A 376 -9.27 -1.44 19.83
C ARG A 376 -9.29 -2.88 19.31
N ARG A 377 -10.48 -3.45 19.14
CA ARG A 377 -10.71 -4.81 18.64
C ARG A 377 -11.06 -4.76 17.16
N MET A 378 -10.15 -5.25 16.32
CA MET A 378 -10.29 -5.23 14.86
C MET A 378 -10.63 -6.62 14.31
N LEU A 379 -11.42 -6.68 13.23
CA LEU A 379 -11.79 -7.93 12.57
C LEU A 379 -11.91 -7.76 11.04
N THR A 380 -11.30 -8.67 10.29
CA THR A 380 -11.50 -8.83 8.83
C THR A 380 -12.84 -9.50 8.55
N GLU A 381 -13.92 -8.72 8.62
CA GLU A 381 -15.31 -9.17 8.44
C GLU A 381 -16.19 -7.95 8.12
N GLN A 382 -17.28 -8.13 7.38
CA GLN A 382 -18.31 -7.09 7.23
C GLN A 382 -19.17 -6.99 8.51
N PRO A 383 -19.78 -5.83 8.77
CA PRO A 383 -20.73 -5.72 9.86
C PRO A 383 -21.81 -6.80 9.79
N THR A 384 -21.84 -7.64 10.81
CA THR A 384 -22.79 -8.76 10.91
C THR A 384 -23.35 -8.83 12.33
N GLU A 385 -24.66 -9.07 12.43
CA GLU A 385 -25.41 -8.96 13.68
C GLU A 385 -24.82 -9.77 14.86
N PRO A 386 -24.36 -11.02 14.68
CA PRO A 386 -23.78 -11.82 15.77
C PRO A 386 -22.55 -11.18 16.44
N LEU A 387 -21.89 -10.25 15.76
CA LEU A 387 -20.63 -9.64 16.18
C LEU A 387 -20.78 -8.14 16.55
N PHE A 388 -22.00 -7.60 16.46
CA PHE A 388 -22.29 -6.22 16.85
C PHE A 388 -21.92 -5.93 18.31
N GLY A 389 -21.24 -4.81 18.54
CA GLY A 389 -20.78 -4.38 19.86
C GLY A 389 -19.56 -5.13 20.42
N ALA A 390 -19.09 -6.17 19.73
CA ALA A 390 -17.84 -6.87 20.06
C ALA A 390 -16.64 -6.31 19.27
N VAL A 391 -16.86 -5.85 18.04
CA VAL A 391 -15.86 -5.26 17.15
C VAL A 391 -15.91 -3.74 17.21
N ASP A 392 -14.76 -3.09 17.40
CA ASP A 392 -14.65 -1.62 17.36
C ASP A 392 -14.22 -1.12 15.98
N LEU A 393 -13.45 -1.94 15.27
CA LEU A 393 -12.85 -1.63 13.97
C LEU A 393 -13.14 -2.77 12.98
N TRP A 394 -14.13 -2.55 12.12
CA TRP A 394 -14.43 -3.47 11.03
C TRP A 394 -13.45 -3.28 9.89
N CYS A 395 -13.12 -4.36 9.19
CA CYS A 395 -12.27 -4.32 8.01
C CYS A 395 -12.81 -5.30 6.95
N PRO A 396 -13.96 -5.03 6.34
CA PRO A 396 -14.48 -5.85 5.26
C PRO A 396 -13.57 -5.84 4.03
N ILE A 397 -13.63 -6.93 3.28
CA ILE A 397 -13.16 -6.96 1.90
C ILE A 397 -14.03 -6.02 1.04
N LEU A 398 -13.42 -5.38 0.04
CA LEU A 398 -14.07 -4.29 -0.71
C LEU A 398 -15.45 -4.63 -1.32
N ASP A 399 -15.68 -5.86 -1.81
CA ASP A 399 -16.98 -6.26 -2.38
C ASP A 399 -18.04 -6.62 -1.32
N ALA A 400 -17.59 -6.93 -0.09
CA ALA A 400 -18.45 -7.07 1.08
C ALA A 400 -18.79 -5.72 1.72
N PHE A 401 -18.09 -4.63 1.39
CA PHE A 401 -18.38 -3.29 1.90
C PHE A 401 -19.76 -2.80 1.43
N LYS A 402 -20.70 -2.63 2.35
CA LYS A 402 -22.06 -2.12 2.07
C LYS A 402 -22.23 -0.71 2.63
N PRO A 403 -22.14 0.36 1.80
CA PRO A 403 -22.11 1.74 2.28
C PRO A 403 -23.24 2.13 3.24
N ASP A 404 -24.46 1.64 3.00
CA ASP A 404 -25.62 1.97 3.82
C ASP A 404 -25.58 1.33 5.21
N GLU A 405 -25.02 0.13 5.32
CA GLU A 405 -24.80 -0.53 6.62
C GLU A 405 -23.65 0.14 7.35
N VAL A 406 -22.53 0.37 6.65
CA VAL A 406 -21.35 1.04 7.21
C VAL A 406 -21.71 2.39 7.80
N ARG A 407 -22.49 3.23 7.09
CA ARG A 407 -22.95 4.53 7.64
C ARG A 407 -23.81 4.37 8.90
N ARG A 408 -24.65 3.34 8.97
CA ARG A 408 -25.45 3.05 10.17
C ARG A 408 -24.57 2.64 11.36
N ARG A 409 -23.53 1.84 11.11
CA ARG A 409 -22.56 1.43 12.14
C ARG A 409 -21.64 2.57 12.59
N GLN A 410 -21.17 3.41 11.67
CA GLN A 410 -20.40 4.62 11.96
C GLN A 410 -21.17 5.58 12.87
N ALA A 411 -22.50 5.72 12.68
CA ALA A 411 -23.35 6.52 13.55
C ALA A 411 -23.44 5.98 14.99
N LEU A 412 -23.04 4.72 15.24
CA LEU A 412 -22.91 4.11 16.58
C LEU A 412 -21.49 4.23 17.15
N GLY A 413 -20.56 4.89 16.45
CA GLY A 413 -19.18 5.10 16.89
C GLY A 413 -18.20 4.00 16.45
N GLU A 414 -18.63 3.04 15.63
CA GLU A 414 -17.74 2.01 15.09
C GLU A 414 -16.87 2.56 13.96
N GLN A 415 -15.61 2.13 13.92
CA GLN A 415 -14.64 2.55 12.91
C GLN A 415 -14.52 1.50 11.81
N PHE A 416 -14.04 1.95 10.65
CA PHE A 416 -13.91 1.13 9.46
C PHE A 416 -12.55 1.31 8.83
N TRP A 417 -11.85 0.21 8.67
CA TRP A 417 -10.87 0.01 7.61
C TRP A 417 -11.52 -0.84 6.51
N TRP A 418 -10.75 -1.17 5.49
CA TRP A 418 -11.09 -2.19 4.50
C TRP A 418 -9.82 -2.71 3.83
N TYR A 419 -9.96 -3.78 3.08
CA TYR A 419 -8.85 -4.37 2.35
C TYR A 419 -9.24 -4.86 0.95
N ILE A 420 -8.20 -5.03 0.16
CA ILE A 420 -8.18 -5.74 -1.11
C ILE A 420 -7.09 -6.83 -1.03
N CYS A 421 -7.23 -7.87 -1.83
CA CYS A 421 -6.28 -8.96 -1.97
C CYS A 421 -6.48 -9.65 -3.34
N THR A 422 -6.28 -10.96 -3.41
CA THR A 422 -6.66 -11.84 -4.53
C THR A 422 -8.12 -11.65 -4.98
N GLY A 423 -8.98 -11.17 -4.07
CA GLY A 423 -10.30 -10.62 -4.37
C GLY A 423 -10.52 -9.26 -3.68
N PRO A 424 -11.55 -8.50 -4.07
CA PRO A 424 -12.35 -8.72 -5.27
C PRO A 424 -11.55 -8.45 -6.54
N LYS A 425 -12.02 -9.01 -7.66
CA LYS A 425 -11.47 -8.77 -9.00
C LYS A 425 -12.24 -7.66 -9.71
N ALA A 426 -11.94 -7.42 -10.97
CA ALA A 426 -12.77 -6.54 -11.81
C ALA A 426 -14.27 -6.84 -11.63
N PRO A 427 -15.15 -5.82 -11.50
CA PRO A 427 -14.91 -4.40 -11.79
C PRO A 427 -14.54 -3.53 -10.58
N TYR A 428 -14.07 -4.08 -9.45
CA TYR A 428 -13.66 -3.28 -8.29
C TYR A 428 -12.26 -2.65 -8.48
N CYS A 429 -11.87 -1.71 -7.61
CA CYS A 429 -10.46 -1.36 -7.45
C CYS A 429 -9.68 -2.56 -6.90
N THR A 430 -8.43 -2.72 -7.33
CA THR A 430 -7.59 -3.90 -7.09
C THR A 430 -6.12 -3.51 -7.00
N GLU A 431 -5.27 -4.47 -6.61
CA GLU A 431 -3.82 -4.30 -6.45
C GLU A 431 -2.96 -4.94 -7.55
N PHE A 432 -3.56 -5.41 -8.64
CA PHE A 432 -2.85 -6.26 -9.59
C PHE A 432 -1.94 -5.48 -10.54
N ILE A 433 -0.82 -6.09 -10.93
CA ILE A 433 0.16 -5.53 -11.89
C ILE A 433 -0.50 -5.24 -13.24
N ASP A 434 -1.37 -6.14 -13.68
CA ASP A 434 -2.05 -6.11 -14.97
C ASP A 434 -3.36 -5.31 -14.95
N HIS A 435 -3.49 -4.36 -14.03
CA HIS A 435 -4.61 -3.43 -13.95
C HIS A 435 -4.14 -1.97 -14.18
N PRO A 436 -5.05 -1.03 -14.49
CA PRO A 436 -4.71 0.39 -14.54
C PRO A 436 -4.06 0.86 -13.22
N ALA A 437 -2.97 1.62 -13.29
CA ALA A 437 -2.31 2.14 -12.07
C ALA A 437 -3.22 3.09 -11.27
N THR A 438 -4.20 3.73 -11.92
CA THR A 438 -5.21 4.56 -11.23
C THR A 438 -6.03 3.79 -10.19
N SER A 439 -6.09 2.45 -10.27
CA SER A 439 -6.93 1.60 -9.41
C SER A 439 -6.68 1.83 -7.91
N LEU A 440 -5.43 1.83 -7.47
CA LEU A 440 -5.07 2.05 -6.06
C LEU A 440 -5.33 3.49 -5.61
N ARG A 441 -5.01 4.49 -6.44
CA ARG A 441 -5.26 5.89 -6.09
C ARG A 441 -6.77 6.18 -6.03
N ALA A 442 -7.56 5.60 -6.95
CA ALA A 442 -9.02 5.66 -6.91
C ALA A 442 -9.60 4.97 -5.66
N TRP A 443 -9.03 3.85 -5.23
CA TRP A 443 -9.41 3.18 -3.97
C TRP A 443 -9.18 4.08 -2.75
N LEU A 444 -8.11 4.86 -2.73
CA LEU A 444 -7.87 5.85 -1.67
C LEU A 444 -8.89 7.00 -1.74
N TRP A 445 -9.25 7.48 -2.93
CA TRP A 445 -10.39 8.42 -3.06
C TRP A 445 -11.72 7.81 -2.59
N GLN A 446 -11.96 6.51 -2.82
CA GLN A 446 -13.12 5.81 -2.25
C GLN A 446 -13.03 5.71 -0.72
N THR A 447 -11.83 5.57 -0.16
CA THR A 447 -11.58 5.59 1.30
C THR A 447 -12.07 6.92 1.87
N TRP A 448 -11.73 8.02 1.20
CA TRP A 448 -12.27 9.34 1.52
C TRP A 448 -13.79 9.45 1.27
N GLN A 449 -14.35 8.96 0.16
CA GLN A 449 -15.81 9.05 -0.08
C GLN A 449 -16.64 8.37 1.02
N HIS A 450 -16.15 7.25 1.56
CA HIS A 450 -16.89 6.39 2.47
C HIS A 450 -16.52 6.58 3.95
N GLN A 451 -15.69 7.59 4.27
CA GLN A 451 -15.23 7.85 5.63
C GLN A 451 -14.56 6.63 6.29
N VAL A 452 -13.85 5.86 5.48
CA VAL A 452 -13.01 4.77 5.95
C VAL A 452 -11.72 5.39 6.50
N SER A 453 -11.31 5.00 7.71
CA SER A 453 -10.21 5.64 8.44
C SER A 453 -8.86 4.96 8.22
N GLY A 454 -8.83 3.85 7.46
CA GLY A 454 -7.58 3.19 7.13
C GLY A 454 -7.70 2.02 6.17
N ILE A 455 -6.55 1.53 5.75
CA ILE A 455 -6.41 0.48 4.74
C ILE A 455 -5.58 -0.68 5.28
N LEU A 456 -5.91 -1.88 4.79
CA LEU A 456 -5.15 -3.09 5.06
C LEU A 456 -4.79 -3.79 3.76
N ILE A 457 -3.56 -4.31 3.68
CA ILE A 457 -3.13 -5.25 2.64
C ILE A 457 -2.38 -6.39 3.35
N TRP A 458 -2.73 -7.62 3.00
CA TRP A 458 -2.30 -8.80 3.75
C TRP A 458 -0.79 -9.05 3.73
N GLU A 459 -0.08 -8.65 2.66
CA GLU A 459 1.37 -8.80 2.51
C GLU A 459 1.94 -7.79 1.49
N THR A 460 3.23 -7.46 1.61
CA THR A 460 3.94 -6.59 0.64
C THR A 460 5.15 -7.28 0.00
N THR A 461 5.69 -8.32 0.64
CA THR A 461 6.87 -9.07 0.22
C THR A 461 6.57 -10.53 -0.13
N TYR A 462 5.36 -10.85 -0.62
CA TYR A 462 4.94 -12.20 -0.99
C TYR A 462 5.59 -12.70 -2.30
N TRP A 463 6.91 -12.63 -2.43
CA TRP A 463 7.62 -12.88 -3.68
C TRP A 463 7.62 -14.34 -4.12
N THR A 464 7.40 -15.28 -3.19
CA THR A 464 7.34 -16.72 -3.47
C THR A 464 6.23 -17.40 -2.68
N SER A 465 5.66 -18.44 -3.28
CA SER A 465 4.77 -19.38 -2.60
C SER A 465 5.54 -20.65 -2.27
N GLY A 466 5.58 -21.01 -0.97
CA GLY A 466 6.18 -22.29 -0.55
C GLY A 466 5.43 -23.52 -1.05
N THR A 467 4.17 -23.37 -1.45
CA THR A 467 3.40 -24.45 -2.09
C THR A 467 3.76 -24.58 -3.57
N ALA A 468 3.85 -23.48 -4.32
CA ALA A 468 4.13 -23.50 -5.76
C ALA A 468 5.61 -23.73 -6.09
N PHE A 469 6.51 -23.26 -5.21
CA PHE A 469 7.96 -23.37 -5.32
C PHE A 469 8.54 -23.95 -4.01
N PRO A 470 8.33 -25.24 -3.72
CA PRO A 470 8.81 -25.85 -2.49
C PRO A 470 10.33 -25.96 -2.42
N ASP A 471 10.99 -26.14 -3.57
CA ASP A 471 12.43 -26.41 -3.68
C ASP A 471 13.25 -25.22 -4.22
N SER A 472 12.60 -24.10 -4.51
CA SER A 472 13.26 -22.92 -5.07
C SER A 472 12.54 -21.61 -4.71
N LEU A 473 13.15 -20.48 -5.05
CA LEU A 473 12.50 -19.17 -4.96
C LEU A 473 11.93 -18.80 -6.33
N GLN A 474 10.75 -18.17 -6.34
CA GLN A 474 10.18 -17.57 -7.53
C GLN A 474 10.92 -16.26 -7.84
N ASP A 475 11.30 -16.02 -9.10
CA ASP A 475 11.82 -14.73 -9.52
C ASP A 475 10.65 -13.76 -9.79
N PRO A 476 10.42 -12.75 -8.94
CA PRO A 476 9.28 -11.84 -9.09
C PRO A 476 9.41 -10.90 -10.30
N TYR A 477 10.60 -10.78 -10.91
CA TYR A 477 10.82 -10.01 -12.14
C TYR A 477 10.51 -10.82 -13.41
N ARG A 478 10.38 -12.15 -13.29
CA ARG A 478 10.13 -13.07 -14.42
C ARG A 478 8.80 -13.81 -14.34
N ASP A 479 8.15 -13.81 -13.19
CA ASP A 479 6.83 -14.40 -13.02
C ASP A 479 5.97 -13.48 -12.13
N ALA A 480 5.10 -12.70 -12.77
CA ALA A 480 4.21 -11.75 -12.11
C ALA A 480 3.20 -12.43 -11.16
N MET A 481 2.89 -13.72 -11.39
CA MET A 481 1.78 -14.39 -10.71
C MET A 481 2.09 -14.65 -9.24
N SER A 482 1.21 -14.20 -8.35
CA SER A 482 1.16 -14.70 -6.99
C SER A 482 0.37 -15.99 -6.96
N TYR A 483 0.95 -17.03 -6.34
CA TYR A 483 0.33 -18.35 -6.24
C TYR A 483 -0.14 -18.62 -4.81
N VAL A 484 -1.16 -19.46 -4.69
CA VAL A 484 -1.68 -19.95 -3.41
C VAL A 484 -0.56 -20.55 -2.56
N SER A 485 -0.56 -20.25 -1.26
CA SER A 485 0.20 -20.98 -0.23
C SER A 485 -0.74 -21.58 0.82
N GLY A 486 -0.48 -22.82 1.21
CA GLY A 486 -1.21 -23.47 2.30
C GLY A 486 -2.61 -23.97 1.94
N TYR A 487 -3.54 -23.91 2.90
CA TYR A 487 -4.92 -24.40 2.80
C TYR A 487 -5.07 -25.87 2.37
N GLY A 488 -4.10 -26.71 2.74
CA GLY A 488 -4.05 -28.12 2.32
C GLY A 488 -3.71 -28.33 0.84
N THR A 489 -3.28 -27.28 0.14
CA THR A 489 -2.88 -27.36 -1.27
C THR A 489 -1.59 -28.18 -1.41
N PRO A 490 -1.55 -29.22 -2.28
CA PRO A 490 -0.37 -30.07 -2.43
C PRO A 490 0.87 -29.29 -2.89
N ALA A 491 2.04 -29.63 -2.35
CA ALA A 491 3.32 -29.06 -2.77
C ALA A 491 3.56 -29.27 -4.28
N GLY A 492 4.12 -28.25 -4.94
CA GLY A 492 4.29 -28.17 -6.39
C GLY A 492 3.07 -27.66 -7.15
N THR A 493 1.91 -27.47 -6.50
CA THR A 493 0.71 -26.96 -7.18
C THR A 493 0.80 -25.46 -7.44
N LYS A 494 0.70 -25.06 -8.71
CA LYS A 494 0.67 -23.65 -9.14
C LYS A 494 -0.76 -23.17 -9.37
N LYS A 495 -1.47 -22.85 -8.28
CA LYS A 495 -2.82 -22.27 -8.34
C LYS A 495 -2.73 -20.73 -8.24
N PRO A 496 -3.25 -19.97 -9.23
CA PRO A 496 -3.08 -18.51 -9.26
C PRO A 496 -4.01 -17.79 -8.27
N TRP A 497 -3.52 -16.71 -7.67
CA TRP A 497 -4.31 -15.69 -7.00
C TRP A 497 -4.55 -14.49 -7.92
N GLY A 498 -3.46 -13.91 -8.42
CA GLY A 498 -3.47 -12.81 -9.37
C GLY A 498 -2.05 -12.25 -9.56
N ASN A 499 -1.83 -11.46 -10.61
CA ASN A 499 -0.52 -10.91 -10.90
C ASN A 499 -0.17 -9.82 -9.87
N GLY A 500 0.82 -10.07 -9.02
CA GLY A 500 1.30 -9.11 -8.02
C GLY A 500 0.53 -9.03 -6.71
N ASP A 501 -0.43 -9.92 -6.45
CA ASP A 501 -1.15 -9.98 -5.17
C ASP A 501 -0.18 -10.19 -4.00
N GLY A 502 -0.25 -9.35 -2.98
CA GLY A 502 0.70 -9.34 -1.85
C GLY A 502 2.15 -8.96 -2.21
N ARG A 503 2.41 -8.42 -3.41
CA ARG A 503 3.74 -8.02 -3.88
C ARG A 503 3.72 -6.55 -4.29
N PHE A 504 4.06 -5.64 -3.41
CA PHE A 504 4.11 -4.20 -3.73
C PHE A 504 5.52 -3.68 -3.92
N ILE A 505 6.47 -4.31 -3.27
CA ILE A 505 7.90 -4.02 -3.39
C ILE A 505 8.60 -5.27 -3.87
N TYR A 506 9.77 -5.10 -4.47
CA TYR A 506 10.57 -6.18 -5.06
C TYR A 506 11.88 -6.36 -4.30
N PRO A 507 12.49 -7.56 -4.33
CA PRO A 507 13.86 -7.69 -3.86
C PRO A 507 14.80 -6.86 -4.75
N PRO A 508 15.99 -6.47 -4.27
CA PRO A 508 17.05 -5.97 -5.14
C PRO A 508 17.26 -6.91 -6.34
N GLU A 509 17.54 -6.37 -7.53
CA GLU A 509 17.72 -7.20 -8.73
C GLU A 509 18.85 -8.23 -8.56
N SER A 510 19.90 -7.86 -7.82
CA SER A 510 21.02 -8.75 -7.44
C SER A 510 20.59 -9.94 -6.56
N ALA A 511 19.40 -9.88 -5.96
CA ALA A 511 18.82 -10.88 -5.08
C ALA A 511 17.57 -11.55 -5.68
N ALA A 512 17.15 -11.19 -6.90
CA ALA A 512 15.87 -11.62 -7.50
C ALA A 512 15.69 -13.15 -7.60
N GLU A 513 16.77 -13.89 -7.84
CA GLU A 513 16.77 -15.36 -7.92
C GLU A 513 17.17 -16.04 -6.59
N GLY A 514 17.37 -15.25 -5.52
CA GLY A 514 17.94 -15.71 -4.26
C GLY A 514 19.46 -15.59 -4.23
N ALA A 515 19.96 -14.58 -3.53
CA ALA A 515 21.39 -14.36 -3.36
C ALA A 515 22.06 -15.46 -2.53
N THR A 516 23.33 -15.75 -2.83
CA THR A 516 24.16 -16.68 -2.04
C THR A 516 25.00 -15.96 -0.98
N HIS A 517 25.08 -14.64 -1.05
CA HIS A 517 25.78 -13.76 -0.14
C HIS A 517 24.84 -12.64 0.33
N PHE A 518 25.16 -12.04 1.48
CA PHE A 518 24.32 -11.00 2.05
C PHE A 518 24.26 -9.77 1.14
N VAL A 519 23.05 -9.37 0.75
CA VAL A 519 22.77 -8.16 -0.04
C VAL A 519 22.15 -7.12 0.90
N PRO A 520 22.86 -6.08 1.33
CA PRO A 520 22.39 -5.10 2.32
C PRO A 520 21.49 -3.99 1.73
N ASP A 521 21.04 -4.15 0.49
CA ASP A 521 20.23 -3.15 -0.22
C ASP A 521 18.78 -3.12 0.31
N GLY A 522 18.13 -1.97 0.18
CA GLY A 522 16.70 -1.83 0.46
C GLY A 522 15.84 -2.46 -0.63
N PRO A 523 14.52 -2.57 -0.40
CA PRO A 523 13.61 -3.07 -1.43
C PRO A 523 13.53 -2.11 -2.63
N VAL A 524 13.14 -2.66 -3.78
CA VAL A 524 12.83 -1.92 -5.00
C VAL A 524 11.36 -1.53 -4.99
N SER A 525 11.05 -0.25 -5.20
CA SER A 525 9.67 0.25 -5.27
C SER A 525 8.92 -0.29 -6.50
N SER A 526 7.61 -0.05 -6.59
CA SER A 526 6.80 -0.32 -7.78
C SER A 526 5.83 0.81 -8.06
N ILE A 527 5.35 0.91 -9.29
CA ILE A 527 4.29 1.86 -9.67
C ILE A 527 3.12 1.76 -8.69
N ARG A 528 2.67 0.55 -8.34
CA ARG A 528 1.55 0.34 -7.41
C ARG A 528 1.86 0.85 -5.99
N TRP A 529 3.09 0.68 -5.53
CA TRP A 529 3.53 1.20 -4.23
C TRP A 529 3.55 2.73 -4.20
N GLU A 530 4.00 3.37 -5.29
CA GLU A 530 3.93 4.83 -5.45
C GLU A 530 2.46 5.30 -5.48
N MET A 531 1.56 4.61 -6.18
CA MET A 531 0.13 4.99 -6.23
C MET A 531 -0.58 4.90 -4.88
N LEU A 532 -0.15 4.00 -3.99
CA LEU A 532 -0.63 3.96 -2.61
C LEU A 532 -0.18 5.20 -1.83
N ARG A 533 1.11 5.57 -1.93
CA ARG A 533 1.62 6.80 -1.28
C ARG A 533 0.89 8.03 -1.80
N ASP A 534 0.82 8.20 -3.12
CA ASP A 534 0.15 9.34 -3.75
C ASP A 534 -1.33 9.45 -3.31
N GLY A 535 -2.02 8.30 -3.17
CA GLY A 535 -3.39 8.26 -2.68
C GLY A 535 -3.51 8.65 -1.20
N ILE A 536 -2.55 8.27 -0.35
CA ILE A 536 -2.50 8.71 1.05
C ILE A 536 -2.24 10.22 1.13
N GLU A 537 -1.35 10.74 0.28
CA GLU A 537 -1.07 12.18 0.18
C GLU A 537 -2.29 12.97 -0.30
N ASP A 538 -3.03 12.48 -1.29
CA ASP A 538 -4.32 13.07 -1.71
C ASP A 538 -5.31 13.21 -0.54
N LEU A 539 -5.33 12.25 0.37
CA LEU A 539 -6.19 12.26 1.54
C LEU A 539 -5.71 13.30 2.56
N ASP A 540 -4.40 13.46 2.75
CA ASP A 540 -3.84 14.50 3.60
C ASP A 540 -4.20 15.91 3.10
N TYR A 541 -4.25 16.14 1.78
CA TYR A 541 -4.82 17.37 1.21
C TYR A 541 -6.27 17.59 1.67
N CYS A 542 -7.11 16.56 1.56
CA CYS A 542 -8.52 16.64 1.96
C CYS A 542 -8.68 16.93 3.46
N TYR A 543 -7.86 16.30 4.31
CA TYR A 543 -7.85 16.56 5.75
C TYR A 543 -7.37 17.97 6.08
N LEU A 544 -6.31 18.47 5.45
CA LEU A 544 -5.82 19.84 5.64
C LEU A 544 -6.88 20.87 5.26
N LEU A 545 -7.59 20.66 4.15
CA LEU A 545 -8.71 21.51 3.75
C LEU A 545 -9.84 21.50 4.79
N THR A 546 -10.19 20.30 5.28
CA THR A 546 -11.24 20.12 6.31
C THR A 546 -10.89 20.90 7.58
N ASP A 547 -9.64 20.79 8.04
CA ASP A 547 -9.14 21.52 9.21
C ASP A 547 -9.12 23.03 8.99
N ALA A 548 -8.67 23.48 7.82
CA ALA A 548 -8.57 24.89 7.49
C ALA A 548 -9.95 25.56 7.52
N HIS A 549 -10.99 24.85 7.06
CA HIS A 549 -12.38 25.27 7.19
C HIS A 549 -12.90 25.20 8.64
N ALA A 550 -12.59 24.13 9.38
CA ALA A 550 -13.01 23.99 10.77
C ALA A 550 -12.44 25.11 11.66
N ALA A 551 -11.19 25.51 11.41
CA ALA A 551 -10.54 26.65 12.07
C ALA A 551 -11.25 28.00 11.79
N ARG A 552 -12.08 28.08 10.75
CA ARG A 552 -12.94 29.23 10.43
C ARG A 552 -14.38 29.09 10.93
N GLY A 553 -14.69 28.05 11.70
CA GLY A 553 -16.03 27.77 12.22
C GLY A 553 -16.99 27.16 11.19
N ASN A 554 -16.52 26.76 10.01
CA ASN A 554 -17.36 26.00 9.08
C ASN A 554 -17.39 24.52 9.50
N LYS A 555 -18.56 24.04 9.95
CA LYS A 555 -18.77 22.67 10.42
C LYS A 555 -19.07 21.67 9.31
N ASP A 556 -19.45 22.13 8.12
CA ASP A 556 -19.70 21.28 6.95
C ASP A 556 -18.68 21.62 5.86
N SER A 557 -17.51 21.01 5.99
CA SER A 557 -16.29 21.39 5.26
C SER A 557 -15.63 20.25 4.48
N ARG A 558 -16.21 19.05 4.54
CA ARG A 558 -15.69 17.89 3.82
C ARG A 558 -15.91 18.11 2.32
N ILE A 559 -14.84 18.06 1.54
CA ILE A 559 -14.97 18.06 0.08
C ILE A 559 -15.40 16.67 -0.39
N ASP A 560 -16.41 16.58 -1.24
CA ASP A 560 -16.78 15.30 -1.86
C ASP A 560 -15.74 14.90 -2.91
N ALA A 561 -15.46 13.59 -3.00
CA ALA A 561 -14.71 13.12 -4.16
C ALA A 561 -15.63 13.07 -5.38
N PRO A 562 -15.25 13.68 -6.51
CA PRO A 562 -16.06 13.74 -7.71
C PRO A 562 -16.48 12.38 -8.28
N ALA A 563 -17.67 12.33 -8.88
CA ALA A 563 -18.20 11.13 -9.52
C ALA A 563 -17.38 10.68 -10.75
N ASP A 564 -16.60 11.58 -11.37
CA ASP A 564 -15.67 11.24 -12.46
C ASP A 564 -14.36 10.61 -11.94
N ILE A 565 -14.08 10.64 -10.63
CA ILE A 565 -13.06 9.79 -10.00
C ILE A 565 -13.66 8.42 -9.68
N SER A 566 -14.76 8.41 -8.95
CA SER A 566 -15.45 7.19 -8.53
C SER A 566 -16.94 7.48 -8.32
N ALA A 567 -17.78 6.93 -9.20
CA ALA A 567 -19.23 7.02 -9.09
C ALA A 567 -19.80 5.91 -8.19
N ARG A 568 -19.15 4.75 -8.18
CA ARG A 568 -19.48 3.56 -7.38
C ARG A 568 -18.19 2.79 -7.11
N LEU A 569 -18.21 1.88 -6.12
CA LEU A 569 -17.08 0.96 -5.86
C LEU A 569 -16.65 0.16 -7.10
N THR A 570 -17.56 -0.06 -8.06
CA THR A 570 -17.34 -0.80 -9.31
C THR A 570 -17.28 0.08 -10.56
N SER A 571 -17.31 1.41 -10.41
CA SER A 571 -17.29 2.35 -11.53
C SER A 571 -16.45 3.56 -11.14
N TYR A 572 -15.19 3.51 -11.56
CA TYR A 572 -14.14 4.49 -11.27
C TYR A 572 -13.30 4.76 -12.52
N THR A 573 -12.48 5.81 -12.47
CA THR A 573 -11.71 6.26 -13.62
C THR A 573 -10.45 5.41 -13.89
N PHE A 574 -10.22 5.09 -15.16
CA PHE A 574 -8.93 4.62 -15.67
C PHE A 574 -8.10 5.76 -16.26
N ASP A 575 -8.67 6.95 -16.38
CA ASP A 575 -8.00 8.17 -16.76
C ASP A 575 -7.48 8.89 -15.49
N PRO A 576 -6.19 9.25 -15.40
CA PRO A 576 -5.63 10.05 -14.31
C PRO A 576 -6.19 11.46 -14.19
N ALA A 577 -6.69 12.06 -15.29
CA ALA A 577 -7.00 13.48 -15.33
C ALA A 577 -8.04 13.96 -14.29
N PRO A 578 -9.16 13.24 -14.01
CA PRO A 578 -10.08 13.57 -12.93
C PRO A 578 -9.41 13.69 -11.55
N ILE A 579 -8.48 12.78 -11.23
CA ILE A 579 -7.78 12.75 -9.94
C ILE A 579 -6.88 13.99 -9.82
N TYR A 580 -6.04 14.26 -10.84
CA TYR A 580 -5.17 15.44 -10.83
C TYR A 580 -5.94 16.76 -10.79
N ARG A 581 -7.03 16.89 -11.55
CA ARG A 581 -7.89 18.09 -11.51
C ARG A 581 -8.46 18.33 -10.11
N GLN A 582 -8.95 17.28 -9.46
CA GLN A 582 -9.52 17.43 -8.12
C GLN A 582 -8.44 17.75 -7.09
N ARG A 583 -7.27 17.11 -7.16
CA ARG A 583 -6.15 17.42 -6.29
C ARG A 583 -5.71 18.88 -6.42
N GLN A 584 -5.55 19.37 -7.65
CA GLN A 584 -5.25 20.78 -7.90
C GLN A 584 -6.32 21.70 -7.30
N ARG A 585 -7.61 21.40 -7.51
CA ARG A 585 -8.70 22.17 -6.92
C ARG A 585 -8.63 22.21 -5.40
N VAL A 586 -8.33 21.09 -4.73
CA VAL A 586 -8.17 21.03 -3.27
C VAL A 586 -6.98 21.90 -2.84
N ALA A 587 -5.85 21.83 -3.55
CA ALA A 587 -4.67 22.64 -3.28
C ALA A 587 -4.97 24.15 -3.36
N GLU A 588 -5.62 24.59 -4.44
CA GLU A 588 -6.05 25.98 -4.64
C GLU A 588 -7.01 26.44 -3.54
N MET A 589 -7.91 25.56 -3.07
CA MET A 589 -8.81 25.85 -1.96
C MET A 589 -8.05 26.04 -0.64
N ILE A 590 -7.05 25.18 -0.35
CA ILE A 590 -6.20 25.30 0.84
C ILE A 590 -5.46 26.64 0.81
N GLU A 591 -4.75 26.95 -0.29
CA GLU A 591 -4.00 28.20 -0.41
C GLU A 591 -4.88 29.44 -0.22
N ARG A 592 -6.06 29.47 -0.84
CA ARG A 592 -6.99 30.60 -0.70
C ARG A 592 -7.38 30.81 0.76
N ILE A 593 -7.67 29.74 1.49
CA ILE A 593 -8.05 29.80 2.92
C ILE A 593 -6.86 30.23 3.79
N VAL A 594 -5.64 29.82 3.43
CA VAL A 594 -4.42 30.21 4.15
C VAL A 594 -4.06 31.67 3.91
N ARG A 595 -4.16 32.18 2.67
CA ARG A 595 -3.81 33.57 2.28
C ARG A 595 -4.79 34.63 2.79
N GLU A 596 -6.02 34.25 3.06
CA GLU A 596 -7.04 35.12 3.65
C GLU A 596 -6.93 35.22 5.19
N ARG A 597 -5.91 34.60 5.82
CA ARG A 597 -5.51 34.86 7.21
C ARG A 597 -4.64 36.11 7.30
#